data_AF-A0ABD3G1M0-F1
#
_entry.id   AF-A0ABD3G1M0-F1
#
_cell.length_a   1.000
_cell.length_b   1.000
_cell.length_c   1.000
_cell.angle_alpha   90.00
_cell.angle_beta   90.00
_cell.angle_gamma   90.00
#
_symmetry.space_group_name_H-M   'P 1'
#
loop_
_entity.id
_entity.type
_entity.pdbx_description
1 polymer ?
#
loop_
_entity_poly.entity_id
_entity_poly.type
_entity_poly.pdbx_seq_one_letter_code
_entity_poly.pdbx_strand_id
1 'polypeptide(L)'
;MSDVKCPDFQPTDEGLTHVELVLRQEQQLRDRNQVFFMLNGQNEDVYMPWAHQPSDQACILELAQMAALSLSADPDLLVNGIKLLSVDGLPILTADALDAQRIAHVLLDGQLWV
;
A
#
# COMPACT_ATOMS: atom_id res chain seq x y z
N MET A 1 4.15 -16.74 21.22
CA MET A 1 4.06 -15.76 20.12
C MET A 1 2.60 -15.42 20.00
N SER A 2 2.21 -14.20 20.38
CA SER A 2 0.81 -13.79 20.21
C SER A 2 0.57 -13.64 18.71
N ASP A 3 -0.43 -14.34 18.18
CA ASP A 3 -0.94 -14.09 16.82
C ASP A 3 -1.42 -12.64 16.78
N VAL A 4 -0.67 -11.79 16.11
CA VAL A 4 -1.09 -10.42 15.85
C VAL A 4 -2.20 -10.52 14.81
N LYS A 5 -3.44 -10.29 15.24
CA LYS A 5 -4.58 -10.31 14.33
C LYS A 5 -4.64 -8.98 13.58
N CYS A 6 -4.31 -9.03 12.30
CA CYS A 6 -4.44 -7.87 11.43
C CYS A 6 -5.91 -7.55 11.12
N PRO A 7 -6.25 -6.27 10.91
CA PRO A 7 -7.58 -5.87 10.43
C PRO A 7 -7.88 -6.48 9.07
N ASP A 8 -9.17 -6.69 8.79
CA ASP A 8 -9.64 -6.91 7.43
C ASP A 8 -9.71 -5.54 6.73
N PHE A 9 -8.65 -5.22 5.99
CA PHE A 9 -8.53 -3.94 5.31
C PHE A 9 -9.42 -3.90 4.07
N GLN A 10 -10.22 -2.85 3.96
CA GLN A 10 -11.08 -2.59 2.81
C GLN A 10 -10.80 -1.18 2.28
N PRO A 11 -10.80 -0.96 0.95
CA PRO A 11 -10.59 0.36 0.37
C PRO A 11 -11.71 1.31 0.80
N THR A 12 -11.41 2.60 0.88
CA THR A 12 -12.43 3.62 1.16
C THR A 12 -13.37 3.80 -0.04
N ASP A 13 -14.56 4.34 0.18
CA ASP A 13 -15.54 4.62 -0.88
C ASP A 13 -15.15 5.77 -1.84
N GLU A 14 -13.95 6.35 -1.71
CA GLU A 14 -13.47 7.48 -2.50
C GLU A 14 -13.22 7.14 -4.00
N GLY A 15 -13.28 5.85 -4.36
CA GLY A 15 -13.11 5.38 -5.75
C GLY A 15 -11.67 5.49 -6.27
N LEU A 16 -11.47 5.07 -7.53
CA LEU A 16 -10.14 5.14 -8.17
C LEU A 16 -9.73 6.59 -8.41
N THR A 17 -8.56 6.97 -7.89
CA THR A 17 -7.99 8.32 -8.07
C THR A 17 -6.66 8.24 -8.82
N HIS A 18 -6.39 9.22 -9.68
CA HIS A 18 -5.13 9.29 -10.41
C HIS A 18 -3.99 9.79 -9.51
N VAL A 19 -2.82 9.14 -9.54
CA VAL A 19 -1.68 9.46 -8.66
C VAL A 19 -1.27 10.94 -8.63
N GLU A 20 -1.31 11.64 -9.77
CA GLU A 20 -0.96 13.06 -9.86
C GLU A 20 -1.79 13.95 -8.93
N LEU A 21 -3.03 13.55 -8.64
CA LEU A 21 -3.90 14.27 -7.71
C LEU A 21 -3.46 14.10 -6.27
N VAL A 22 -2.70 13.06 -5.94
CA VAL A 22 -2.34 12.67 -4.56
C VAL A 22 -0.89 12.99 -4.22
N LEU A 23 -0.03 13.22 -5.21
CA LEU A 23 1.34 13.66 -5.00
C LEU A 23 1.39 14.89 -4.08
N ARG A 24 2.30 14.88 -3.10
CA ARG A 24 2.47 15.93 -2.08
C ARG A 24 1.31 16.10 -1.10
N GLN A 25 0.39 15.13 -1.03
CA GLN A 25 -0.69 15.10 -0.05
C GLN A 25 -0.38 14.22 1.16
N GLU A 26 0.90 13.94 1.45
CA GLU A 26 1.29 12.99 2.50
C GLU A 26 0.76 13.40 3.87
N GLN A 27 0.71 14.71 4.17
CA GLN A 27 0.13 15.21 5.42
C GLN A 27 -1.38 14.98 5.48
N GLN A 28 -2.11 15.24 4.39
CA GLN A 28 -3.55 15.02 4.34
C GLN A 28 -3.91 13.53 4.48
N LEU A 29 -3.14 12.65 3.83
CA LEU A 29 -3.26 11.21 4.00
C LEU A 29 -3.00 10.78 5.45
N ARG A 30 -1.99 11.38 6.09
CA ARG A 30 -1.70 11.17 7.52
C ARG A 30 -2.87 11.56 8.41
N ASP A 31 -3.43 12.75 8.19
CA ASP A 31 -4.54 13.31 8.99
C ASP A 31 -5.80 12.44 8.87
N ARG A 32 -5.99 11.80 7.72
CA ARG A 32 -7.11 10.88 7.44
C ARG A 32 -6.83 9.43 7.84
N ASN A 33 -5.62 9.11 8.32
CA ASN A 33 -5.16 7.73 8.50
C ASN A 33 -5.38 6.88 7.25
N GLN A 34 -4.91 7.38 6.11
CA GLN A 34 -4.96 6.71 4.82
C GLN A 34 -3.56 6.47 4.28
N VAL A 35 -3.44 5.44 3.46
CA VAL A 35 -2.31 5.19 2.57
C VAL A 35 -2.86 4.97 1.18
N PHE A 36 -2.24 5.59 0.20
CA PHE A 36 -2.62 5.47 -1.20
C PHE A 36 -1.76 4.39 -1.85
N PHE A 37 -2.40 3.39 -2.45
CA PHE A 37 -1.73 2.25 -3.08
C PHE A 37 -2.03 2.17 -4.56
N MET A 38 -0.98 1.86 -5.32
CA MET A 38 -1.02 1.66 -6.76
C MET A 38 -0.32 0.37 -7.17
N LEU A 39 -0.75 -0.28 -8.25
CA LEU A 39 0.06 -1.35 -8.84
C LEU A 39 1.20 -0.74 -9.63
N ASN A 40 2.36 -1.39 -9.63
CA ASN A 40 3.50 -0.91 -10.41
C ASN A 40 3.16 -0.77 -11.90
N GLY A 41 3.47 0.39 -12.48
CA GLY A 41 3.15 0.71 -13.88
C GLY A 41 1.70 1.10 -14.16
N GLN A 42 0.87 1.23 -13.12
CA GLN A 42 -0.47 1.81 -13.19
C GLN A 42 -0.50 3.19 -12.54
N ASN A 43 -1.56 3.96 -12.83
CA ASN A 43 -1.76 5.31 -12.30
C ASN A 43 -3.14 5.48 -11.61
N GLU A 44 -3.94 4.42 -11.49
CA GLU A 44 -5.30 4.43 -10.92
C GLU A 44 -5.40 3.49 -9.72
N ASP A 45 -5.89 4.04 -8.61
CA ASP A 45 -5.39 3.61 -7.30
C ASP A 45 -6.44 3.63 -6.20
N VAL A 46 -6.14 3.00 -5.07
CA VAL A 46 -7.06 2.90 -3.92
C VAL A 46 -6.49 3.55 -2.67
N TYR A 47 -7.38 4.20 -1.90
CA TYR A 47 -7.06 4.61 -0.53
C TYR A 47 -7.39 3.47 0.43
N MET A 48 -6.41 3.07 1.23
CA MET A 48 -6.55 2.08 2.26
C MET A 48 -6.53 2.75 3.64
N PRO A 49 -7.48 2.44 4.53
CA PRO A 49 -7.47 2.94 5.90
C PRO A 49 -6.31 2.29 6.65
N TRP A 50 -5.39 3.13 7.14
CA TRP A 50 -4.24 2.70 7.92
C TRP A 50 -3.75 3.81 8.85
N ALA A 51 -3.76 3.50 10.15
CA ALA A 51 -3.17 4.33 11.18
C ALA A 51 -1.75 3.82 11.48
N HIS A 52 -0.79 4.75 11.59
CA HIS A 52 0.59 4.39 11.89
C HIS A 52 0.69 3.73 13.27
N GLN A 53 1.41 2.60 13.31
CA GLN A 53 1.80 1.92 14.53
C GLN A 53 3.29 1.54 14.42
N PRO A 54 4.15 1.95 15.36
CA PRO A 54 5.61 1.76 15.26
C PRO A 54 6.08 0.33 15.62
N SER A 55 5.30 -0.70 15.30
CA SER A 55 5.64 -2.10 15.61
C SER A 55 5.40 -3.01 14.42
N ASP A 56 5.90 -4.25 14.50
CA ASP A 56 5.60 -5.32 13.54
C ASP A 56 4.09 -5.64 13.43
N GLN A 57 3.26 -5.02 14.29
CA GLN A 57 1.80 -5.10 14.25
C GLN A 57 1.15 -4.11 13.29
N ALA A 58 1.94 -3.34 12.53
CA ALA A 58 1.44 -2.41 11.54
C ALA A 58 0.76 -3.07 10.32
N CYS A 59 0.83 -4.42 10.22
CA CYS A 59 0.12 -5.22 9.22
C CYS A 59 0.33 -4.73 7.77
N ILE A 60 1.55 -4.27 7.47
CA ILE A 60 1.89 -3.67 6.17
C ILE A 60 1.72 -4.67 5.04
N LEU A 61 2.07 -5.94 5.29
CA LEU A 61 1.93 -7.01 4.30
C LEU A 61 0.46 -7.26 3.98
N GLU A 62 -0.38 -7.45 5.00
CA GLU A 62 -1.81 -7.69 4.85
C GLU A 62 -2.51 -6.49 4.19
N LEU A 63 -2.16 -5.27 4.61
CA LEU A 63 -2.63 -4.03 4.01
C LEU A 63 -2.32 -4.00 2.51
N ALA A 64 -1.08 -4.30 2.13
CA ALA A 64 -0.63 -4.27 0.74
C ALA A 64 -1.24 -5.39 -0.10
N GLN A 65 -1.46 -6.59 0.46
CA GLN A 65 -2.19 -7.68 -0.21
C GLN A 65 -3.63 -7.28 -0.51
N MET A 66 -4.34 -6.71 0.48
CA MET A 66 -5.72 -6.26 0.30
C MET A 66 -5.82 -5.10 -0.69
N ALA A 67 -4.84 -4.18 -0.69
CA ALA A 67 -4.74 -3.13 -1.69
C ALA A 67 -4.57 -3.72 -3.10
N ALA A 68 -3.64 -4.67 -3.28
CA ALA A 68 -3.41 -5.31 -4.57
C ALA A 68 -4.66 -6.03 -5.10
N LEU A 69 -5.34 -6.80 -4.24
CA LEU A 69 -6.60 -7.46 -4.58
C LEU A 69 -7.69 -6.47 -4.99
N SER A 70 -7.80 -5.34 -4.28
CA SER A 70 -8.74 -4.25 -4.60
C SER A 70 -8.43 -3.60 -5.96
N LEU A 71 -7.15 -3.59 -6.35
CA LEU A 71 -6.67 -3.14 -7.65
C LEU A 71 -6.72 -4.25 -8.72
N SER A 72 -7.44 -5.36 -8.46
CA SER A 72 -7.59 -6.49 -9.38
C SER A 72 -6.27 -7.19 -9.74
N ALA A 73 -5.27 -7.17 -8.85
CA ALA A 73 -4.09 -8.01 -9.00
C ALA A 73 -4.47 -9.49 -9.03
N ASP A 74 -3.77 -10.26 -9.86
CA ASP A 74 -3.93 -11.71 -9.91
C ASP A 74 -3.54 -12.34 -8.56
N PRO A 75 -4.49 -13.00 -7.85
CA PRO A 75 -4.20 -13.65 -6.57
C PRO A 75 -3.08 -14.70 -6.66
N ASP A 76 -2.93 -15.35 -7.82
CA ASP A 76 -1.89 -16.37 -8.04
C ASP A 76 -0.48 -15.75 -8.12
N LEU A 77 -0.36 -14.43 -8.27
CA LEU A 77 0.93 -13.73 -8.20
C LEU A 77 1.28 -13.29 -6.78
N LEU A 78 0.28 -13.06 -5.92
CA LEU A 78 0.51 -12.63 -4.53
C LEU A 78 1.22 -13.69 -3.68
N VAL A 79 1.04 -14.97 -4.02
CA VAL A 79 1.71 -16.09 -3.33
C VAL A 79 3.22 -16.07 -3.49
N ASN A 80 3.74 -15.41 -4.53
CA ASN A 80 5.18 -15.25 -4.76
C ASN A 80 5.78 -14.12 -3.89
N GLY A 81 4.92 -13.39 -3.17
CA GLY A 81 5.29 -12.25 -2.36
C GLY A 81 5.05 -10.92 -3.07
N ILE A 82 5.05 -9.87 -2.26
CA ILE A 82 4.85 -8.49 -2.71
C ILE A 82 5.95 -7.59 -2.16
N LYS A 83 6.29 -6.56 -2.92
CA LYS A 83 7.23 -5.52 -2.52
C LYS A 83 6.51 -4.18 -2.54
N LEU A 84 6.84 -3.32 -1.59
CA LEU A 84 6.38 -1.94 -1.58
C LEU A 84 7.53 -1.01 -1.98
N LEU A 85 7.25 -0.11 -2.92
CA LEU A 85 8.18 0.96 -3.31
C LEU A 85 7.54 2.33 -3.08
N SER A 86 8.35 3.32 -2.74
CA SER A 86 7.94 4.73 -2.76
C SER A 86 7.74 5.21 -4.21
N VAL A 87 7.24 6.44 -4.36
CA VAL A 87 7.14 7.11 -5.67
C VAL A 87 8.50 7.25 -6.34
N ASP A 88 9.58 7.39 -5.55
CA ASP A 88 10.96 7.47 -6.05
C ASP A 88 11.59 6.08 -6.33
N GLY A 89 10.82 4.98 -6.21
CA GLY A 89 11.30 3.62 -6.44
C GLY A 89 12.15 3.03 -5.31
N LEU A 90 12.11 3.61 -4.11
CA LEU A 90 12.85 3.11 -2.95
C LEU A 90 12.03 2.08 -2.17
N PRO A 91 12.63 0.99 -1.65
CA PRO A 91 11.92 0.00 -0.85
C PRO A 91 11.30 0.57 0.43
N ILE A 92 10.01 0.28 0.66
CA ILE A 92 9.31 0.55 1.91
C ILE A 92 9.26 -0.76 2.72
N LEU A 93 10.09 -0.84 3.76
CA LEU A 93 10.28 -2.06 4.56
C LEU A 93 9.71 -1.96 5.98
N THR A 94 9.34 -0.76 6.43
CA THR A 94 8.92 -0.50 7.82
C THR A 94 7.69 0.38 7.87
N ALA A 95 6.98 0.34 9.01
CA ALA A 95 5.81 1.18 9.24
C ALA A 95 6.17 2.68 9.20
N ASP A 96 7.34 3.05 9.71
CA ASP A 96 7.83 4.42 9.67
C ASP A 96 8.13 4.89 8.24
N ALA A 97 8.68 3.99 7.40
CA ALA A 97 8.89 4.30 5.99
C ALA A 97 7.56 4.47 5.25
N LEU A 98 6.58 3.60 5.51
CA LEU A 98 5.25 3.72 4.93
C LEU A 98 4.53 4.98 5.40
N ASP A 99 4.64 5.30 6.70
CA ASP A 99 4.11 6.53 7.27
C ASP A 99 4.74 7.73 6.60
N ALA A 100 6.06 7.80 6.47
CA ALA A 100 6.75 8.93 5.84
C ALA A 100 6.22 9.21 4.42
N GLN A 101 6.03 8.16 3.61
CA GLN A 101 5.63 8.28 2.21
C GLN A 101 4.13 8.46 2.01
N ARG A 102 3.29 7.74 2.76
CA ARG A 102 1.82 7.60 2.59
C ARG A 102 1.32 7.19 1.19
N ILE A 103 2.22 7.06 0.23
CA ILE A 103 1.96 6.61 -1.14
C ILE A 103 2.92 5.44 -1.41
N ALA A 104 2.39 4.32 -1.88
CA ALA A 104 3.19 3.12 -2.13
C ALA A 104 2.76 2.41 -3.42
N HIS A 105 3.75 2.02 -4.21
CA HIS A 105 3.59 1.09 -5.32
C HIS A 105 3.69 -0.34 -4.81
N VAL A 106 2.71 -1.17 -5.16
CA VAL A 106 2.74 -2.61 -4.95
C VAL A 106 3.34 -3.27 -6.18
N LEU A 107 4.46 -3.95 -5.98
CA LEU A 107 5.11 -4.79 -6.97
C LEU A 107 4.79 -6.26 -6.66
N LEU A 108 4.17 -6.93 -7.64
CA LEU A 108 3.96 -8.37 -7.60
C LEU A 108 5.25 -9.06 -8.07
N ASP A 109 5.69 -10.10 -7.37
CA ASP A 109 6.94 -10.78 -7.75
C ASP A 109 6.79 -11.43 -9.14
N GLY A 110 7.83 -11.26 -9.99
CA GLY A 110 7.79 -11.58 -11.41
C GLY A 110 7.55 -10.39 -12.35
N GLN A 111 7.09 -9.25 -11.84
CA GLN A 111 7.08 -7.98 -12.58
C GLN A 111 8.43 -7.26 -12.47
N LEU A 112 9.47 -7.80 -13.11
CA LEU A 112 10.69 -7.05 -13.39
C LEU A 112 10.49 -6.31 -14.71
N TRP A 113 10.52 -4.98 -14.67
CA TRP A 113 10.53 -4.17 -15.89
C TRP A 113 11.97 -4.11 -16.40
N VAL A 114 12.14 -4.39 -17.69
CA VAL A 114 13.36 -4.10 -18.47
C VAL A 114 13.28 -2.71 -19.06
#